data_AF-A0A971CMU7-F1
#
_entry.id   AF-A0A971CMU7-F1
#
_cell.length_a   1.000
_cell.length_b   1.000
_cell.length_c   1.000
_cell.angle_alpha   90.00
_cell.angle_beta   90.00
_cell.angle_gamma   90.00
#
_symmetry.space_group_name_H-M   'P 1'
#
loop_
_entity.id
_entity.type
_entity.pdbx_description
1 polymer ?
#
loop_
_entity_poly.entity_id
_entity_poly.type
_entity_poly.pdbx_seq_one_letter_code
_entity_poly.pdbx_strand_id
1 'polypeptide(L)'
;MSLRRNQERKRVVVGFYPEKSQADRVLTRLRKDRFFRSALVSVSDEGKQRVERDPSVLFVFAGLLVLLFLAVAQFSPAVSYAHAAILSVVAIFATIFLSPVLGLSLSRDLVAEYGARVLPGETMVIVQCEKLDTRYVAHLLQAGSAGKAAVFVIRPYLRERWRHLRQTRELLSAQQLRAYANACAASHVLGAISKPRRSVLHYLLRWESIIEEVRGDLAEAVELDESITPSAEWLLDNSYIIQNHIQEIKRNLPRRYYEILPVLEGEPEGLNLRILRLATELSNRTDGSITAASIFNFLSSYQGTSPLTIAELWTFPLMLRYALVEDLAHQSLRVSRRQHDRERADFWANRLLAAAHRSPDRIPMIFSELSDSTPALAPHFVIRLISQLSEEESVFSAAQRWLESRQVSIKETIRTENSRQTRKQVAIANDVTTLRRFSQLDWREIFESLSLVEAILEQDPIYAASDFSTRDHCRRAIEEVARHSRGSEIEVA
;
A
#
# COMPACT_ATOMS: atom_id res chain seq x y z
N MET A 1 15.83 -12.13 -9.83
CA MET A 1 14.77 -11.66 -8.89
C MET A 1 14.24 -10.24 -9.22
N SER A 2 14.95 -9.39 -9.99
CA SER A 2 14.49 -8.04 -10.37
C SER A 2 13.46 -7.99 -11.51
N LEU A 3 13.54 -8.90 -12.49
CA LEU A 3 12.63 -8.92 -13.66
C LEU A 3 11.17 -9.23 -13.28
N ARG A 4 10.95 -10.11 -12.29
CA ARG A 4 9.60 -10.44 -11.77
C ARG A 4 8.97 -9.26 -11.01
N ARG A 5 9.78 -8.47 -10.28
CA ARG A 5 9.35 -7.23 -9.60
C ARG A 5 8.90 -6.13 -10.59
N ASN A 6 9.47 -6.10 -11.79
CA ASN A 6 9.10 -5.12 -12.82
C ASN A 6 7.82 -5.50 -13.59
N GLN A 7 7.50 -6.80 -13.67
CA GLN A 7 6.22 -7.25 -14.24
C GLN A 7 5.03 -7.00 -13.30
N GLU A 8 5.24 -7.02 -11.98
CA GLU A 8 4.20 -6.74 -10.96
C GLU A 8 3.79 -5.26 -10.87
N ARG A 9 4.51 -4.33 -11.53
CA ARG A 9 4.22 -2.88 -11.46
C ARG A 9 3.44 -2.30 -12.65
N LYS A 10 3.26 -3.07 -13.73
CA LYS A 10 2.58 -2.57 -14.92
C LYS A 10 1.08 -2.48 -14.70
N ARG A 11 0.47 -1.45 -15.28
CA ARG A 11 -0.97 -1.24 -15.28
C ARG A 11 -1.58 -1.97 -16.47
N VAL A 12 -2.78 -2.52 -16.29
CA VAL A 12 -3.55 -3.11 -17.38
C VAL A 12 -4.77 -2.23 -17.60
N VAL A 13 -4.92 -1.70 -18.80
CA VAL A 13 -6.09 -0.91 -19.19
C VAL A 13 -6.91 -1.72 -20.17
N VAL A 14 -8.20 -1.86 -19.90
CA VAL A 14 -9.13 -2.63 -20.72
C VAL A 14 -10.27 -1.72 -21.15
N GLY A 15 -10.58 -1.69 -22.43
CA GLY A 15 -11.73 -1.00 -22.99
C GLY A 15 -12.64 -1.98 -23.71
N PHE A 16 -13.94 -1.92 -23.44
CA PHE A 16 -14.96 -2.72 -24.10
C PHE A 16 -15.81 -1.87 -25.04
N TYR A 17 -15.97 -2.33 -26.27
CA TYR A 17 -16.61 -1.60 -27.37
C TYR A 17 -17.78 -2.40 -27.94
N PRO A 18 -18.90 -1.73 -28.25
CA PRO A 18 -20.02 -2.35 -28.96
C PRO A 18 -19.68 -2.71 -30.40
N GLU A 19 -18.83 -1.92 -31.07
CA GLU A 19 -18.49 -2.11 -32.48
C GLU A 19 -17.00 -2.41 -32.66
N LYS A 20 -16.68 -3.45 -33.44
CA LYS A 20 -15.29 -3.81 -33.75
C LYS A 20 -14.52 -2.67 -34.43
N SER A 21 -15.16 -1.91 -35.32
CA SER A 21 -14.54 -0.81 -36.06
C SER A 21 -14.01 0.32 -35.14
N GLN A 22 -14.62 0.51 -33.97
CA GLN A 22 -14.15 1.46 -32.95
C GLN A 22 -12.90 0.92 -32.26
N ALA A 23 -12.94 -0.34 -31.84
CA ALA A 23 -11.80 -1.03 -31.23
C ALA A 23 -10.58 -1.08 -32.17
N ASP A 24 -10.78 -1.37 -33.46
CA ASP A 24 -9.72 -1.42 -34.48
C ASP A 24 -9.03 -0.05 -34.65
N ARG A 25 -9.80 1.05 -34.63
CA ARG A 25 -9.26 2.42 -34.70
C ARG A 25 -8.41 2.74 -33.48
N VAL A 26 -8.86 2.37 -32.29
CA VAL A 26 -8.10 2.56 -31.04
C VAL A 26 -6.82 1.73 -31.05
N LEU A 27 -6.89 0.45 -31.43
CA LEU A 27 -5.73 -0.43 -31.51
C LEU A 27 -4.69 0.08 -32.52
N THR A 28 -5.14 0.55 -33.69
CA THR A 28 -4.26 1.14 -34.71
C THR A 28 -3.54 2.37 -34.16
N ARG A 29 -4.25 3.22 -33.42
CA ARG A 29 -3.67 4.42 -32.80
C ARG A 29 -2.68 4.08 -31.68
N LEU A 30 -3.02 3.13 -30.81
CA LEU A 30 -2.11 2.61 -29.79
C LEU A 30 -0.78 2.13 -30.39
N ARG A 31 -0.84 1.38 -31.50
CA ARG A 31 0.36 0.88 -32.19
C ARG A 31 1.18 2.01 -32.82
N LYS A 32 0.54 3.03 -33.39
CA LYS A 32 1.24 4.23 -33.90
C LYS A 32 1.98 4.95 -32.77
N ASP A 33 1.39 5.00 -31.58
CA ASP A 33 1.97 5.61 -30.39
C ASP A 33 2.93 4.67 -29.63
N ARG A 34 3.33 3.55 -30.26
CA ARG A 34 4.30 2.56 -29.75
C ARG A 34 3.83 1.73 -28.55
N PHE A 35 2.53 1.66 -28.29
CA PHE A 35 1.93 0.75 -27.30
C PHE A 35 1.71 -0.65 -27.88
N PHE A 36 2.80 -1.34 -28.21
CA PHE A 36 2.78 -2.68 -28.81
C PHE A 36 2.35 -3.80 -27.85
N ARG A 37 2.34 -3.54 -26.53
CA ARG A 37 1.77 -4.44 -25.52
C ARG A 37 0.25 -4.31 -25.47
N SER A 38 -0.38 -4.41 -26.64
CA SER A 38 -1.82 -4.31 -26.81
C SER A 38 -2.37 -5.49 -27.60
N ALA A 39 -3.61 -5.87 -27.32
CA ALA A 39 -4.32 -6.90 -28.05
C ALA A 39 -5.79 -6.53 -28.19
N LEU A 40 -6.41 -7.05 -29.24
CA LEU A 40 -7.84 -6.95 -29.47
C LEU A 40 -8.45 -8.34 -29.40
N VAL A 41 -9.59 -8.45 -28.73
CA VAL A 41 -10.34 -9.69 -28.55
C VAL A 41 -11.77 -9.41 -28.96
N SER A 42 -12.21 -10.00 -30.06
CA SER A 42 -13.60 -9.87 -30.55
C SER A 42 -14.33 -11.19 -30.40
N VAL A 43 -15.57 -11.16 -29.91
CA VAL A 43 -16.44 -12.34 -29.85
C VAL A 43 -17.61 -12.14 -30.80
N SER A 44 -17.76 -13.04 -31.78
CA SER A 44 -18.90 -12.99 -32.70
C SER A 44 -20.22 -13.26 -31.97
N ASP A 45 -21.36 -12.98 -32.60
CA ASP A 45 -22.67 -13.33 -32.05
C ASP A 45 -22.83 -14.84 -31.82
N GLU A 46 -22.17 -15.67 -32.66
CA GLU A 46 -22.08 -17.13 -32.47
C GLU A 46 -21.15 -17.57 -31.31
N GLY A 47 -20.57 -16.64 -30.55
CA GLY A 47 -19.67 -16.93 -29.44
C GLY A 47 -18.23 -17.31 -29.83
N LYS A 48 -17.85 -17.21 -31.11
CA LYS A 48 -16.47 -17.50 -31.56
C LYS A 48 -15.54 -16.34 -31.24
N GLN A 49 -14.55 -16.60 -30.40
CA GLN A 49 -13.53 -15.62 -30.01
C GLN A 49 -12.41 -15.54 -31.06
N ARG A 50 -12.02 -14.33 -31.44
CA ARG A 50 -10.82 -14.04 -32.24
C ARG A 50 -9.92 -13.09 -31.48
N VAL A 51 -8.63 -13.41 -31.45
CA VAL A 51 -7.60 -12.63 -30.76
C VAL A 51 -6.62 -12.07 -31.79
N GLU A 52 -6.56 -10.75 -31.89
CA GLU A 52 -5.61 -10.03 -32.75
C GLU A 52 -4.50 -9.46 -31.88
N ARG A 53 -3.26 -9.86 -32.15
CA ARG A 53 -2.05 -9.38 -31.48
C ARG A 53 -1.13 -8.74 -32.52
N ASP A 54 -0.22 -7.89 -32.06
CA ASP A 54 0.81 -7.34 -32.94
C ASP A 54 2.08 -8.19 -32.87
N PRO A 55 2.44 -8.95 -33.93
CA PRO A 55 3.70 -9.67 -33.98
C PRO A 55 4.84 -8.79 -34.54
N SER A 56 4.55 -7.58 -35.01
CA SER A 56 5.49 -6.74 -35.78
C SER A 56 6.77 -6.43 -35.02
N VAL A 57 6.71 -6.22 -33.70
CA VAL A 57 7.91 -5.98 -32.88
C VAL A 57 8.86 -7.18 -32.89
N LEU A 58 8.31 -8.40 -32.89
CA LEU A 58 9.10 -9.63 -32.96
C LEU A 58 9.80 -9.76 -34.30
N PHE A 59 9.10 -9.44 -35.38
CA PHE A 59 9.67 -9.49 -36.74
C PHE A 59 10.73 -8.41 -36.99
N VAL A 60 10.56 -7.21 -36.43
CA VAL A 60 11.57 -6.14 -36.54
C VAL A 60 12.85 -6.51 -35.78
N PHE A 61 12.74 -7.00 -34.54
CA PHE A 61 13.90 -7.46 -33.77
C PHE A 61 14.61 -8.65 -34.42
N ALA A 62 13.83 -9.62 -34.89
CA ALA A 62 14.37 -10.77 -35.59
C ALA A 62 15.07 -10.35 -36.90
N GLY A 63 14.48 -9.44 -37.67
CA GLY A 63 15.06 -8.89 -38.90
C GLY A 63 16.36 -8.12 -38.65
N LEU A 64 16.43 -7.30 -37.60
CA LEU A 64 17.65 -6.61 -37.17
C LEU A 64 18.76 -7.59 -36.78
N LEU A 65 18.42 -8.68 -36.08
CA LEU A 65 19.37 -9.74 -35.75
C LEU A 65 19.88 -10.48 -37.00
N VAL A 66 18.99 -10.80 -37.94
CA VAL A 66 19.38 -11.41 -39.22
C VAL A 66 20.32 -10.50 -40.00
N LEU A 67 20.00 -9.21 -40.12
CA LEU A 67 20.87 -8.22 -40.77
C LEU A 67 22.23 -8.11 -40.08
N LEU A 68 22.27 -8.14 -38.75
CA LEU A 68 23.51 -8.14 -37.98
C LEU A 68 24.36 -9.38 -38.27
N PHE A 69 23.78 -10.59 -38.27
CA PHE A 69 24.52 -11.82 -38.57
C PHE A 69 25.04 -11.86 -40.00
N LEU A 70 24.26 -11.37 -40.96
CA LEU A 70 24.70 -11.24 -42.35
C LEU A 70 25.86 -10.24 -42.49
N ALA A 71 25.78 -9.09 -41.81
CA ALA A 71 26.87 -8.12 -41.79
C ALA A 71 28.15 -8.70 -41.16
N VAL A 72 28.04 -9.43 -40.05
CA VAL A 72 29.19 -10.09 -39.41
C VAL A 72 29.85 -11.12 -40.35
N ALA A 73 29.07 -11.90 -41.08
CA ALA A 73 29.61 -12.85 -42.08
C ALA A 73 30.30 -12.16 -43.26
N GLN A 74 29.90 -10.93 -43.60
CA GLN A 74 30.51 -10.15 -44.66
C GLN A 74 31.88 -9.56 -44.27
N PHE A 75 32.09 -9.24 -42.99
CA PHE A 75 33.33 -8.61 -42.50
C PHE A 75 34.26 -9.55 -41.73
N SER A 76 33.81 -10.75 -41.35
CA SER A 76 34.61 -11.72 -40.59
C SER A 76 34.86 -12.99 -41.39
N PRO A 77 36.13 -13.31 -41.74
CA PRO A 77 36.46 -14.55 -42.43
C PRO A 77 36.24 -15.82 -41.58
N ALA A 78 36.01 -15.67 -40.27
CA ALA A 78 35.71 -16.77 -39.37
C ALA A 78 34.24 -17.23 -39.40
N VAL A 79 33.33 -16.46 -40.01
CA VAL A 79 31.88 -16.75 -40.00
C VAL A 79 31.38 -16.89 -41.44
N SER A 80 31.12 -18.13 -41.87
CA SER A 80 30.52 -18.34 -43.20
C SER A 80 29.04 -17.96 -43.22
N TYR A 81 28.50 -17.68 -44.42
CA TYR A 81 27.07 -17.40 -44.61
C TYR A 81 26.15 -18.53 -44.11
N ALA A 82 26.62 -19.79 -44.12
CA ALA A 82 25.89 -20.92 -43.55
C ALA A 82 25.73 -20.79 -42.02
N HIS A 83 26.79 -20.35 -41.32
CA HIS A 83 26.72 -20.07 -39.88
C HIS A 83 25.78 -18.90 -39.58
N ALA A 84 25.82 -17.83 -40.39
CA ALA A 84 24.90 -16.69 -40.25
C ALA A 84 23.43 -17.08 -40.46
N ALA A 85 23.14 -17.98 -41.42
CA ALA A 85 21.79 -18.49 -41.65
C ALA A 85 21.26 -19.30 -40.45
N ILE A 86 22.09 -20.19 -39.88
CA ILE A 86 21.73 -20.98 -38.68
C ILE A 86 21.49 -20.04 -37.49
N LEU A 87 22.39 -19.06 -37.26
CA LEU A 87 22.25 -18.08 -36.19
C LEU A 87 20.99 -17.20 -36.36
N SER A 88 20.62 -16.86 -37.59
CA SER A 88 19.41 -16.10 -37.90
C SER A 88 18.14 -16.88 -37.56
N VAL A 89 18.08 -18.17 -37.89
CA VAL A 89 16.96 -19.05 -37.52
C VAL A 89 16.88 -19.17 -35.99
N VAL A 90 18.01 -19.44 -35.33
CA VAL A 90 18.09 -19.52 -33.87
C VAL A 90 17.65 -18.19 -33.23
N ALA A 91 18.03 -17.05 -33.79
CA ALA A 91 17.63 -15.73 -33.30
C ALA A 91 16.15 -15.42 -33.49
N ILE A 92 15.52 -15.85 -34.60
CA ILE A 92 14.07 -15.76 -34.80
C ILE A 92 13.34 -16.58 -33.72
N PHE A 93 13.74 -17.84 -33.54
CA PHE A 93 13.16 -18.71 -32.52
C PHE A 93 13.41 -18.19 -31.10
N ALA A 94 14.62 -17.71 -30.81
CA ALA A 94 14.97 -17.09 -29.54
C ALA A 94 14.17 -15.81 -29.30
N THR A 95 13.93 -14.97 -30.32
CA THR A 95 13.11 -13.75 -30.20
C THR A 95 11.66 -14.11 -29.87
N ILE A 96 11.09 -15.11 -30.55
CA ILE A 96 9.73 -15.58 -30.26
C ILE A 96 9.66 -16.14 -28.83
N PHE A 97 10.62 -16.98 -28.42
CA PHE A 97 10.61 -17.68 -27.14
C PHE A 97 11.00 -16.80 -25.95
N LEU A 98 11.93 -15.86 -26.12
CA LEU A 98 12.33 -14.88 -25.09
C LEU A 98 11.44 -13.64 -25.05
N SER A 99 10.60 -13.38 -26.05
CA SER A 99 9.72 -12.19 -26.03
C SER A 99 8.84 -12.04 -24.80
N PRO A 100 8.26 -13.10 -24.19
CA PRO A 100 7.49 -12.97 -22.96
C PRO A 100 8.40 -12.66 -21.76
N VAL A 101 9.64 -13.18 -21.77
CA VAL A 101 10.65 -13.00 -20.72
C VAL A 101 11.27 -11.60 -20.77
N LEU A 102 11.50 -11.08 -21.97
CA LEU A 102 11.96 -9.71 -22.24
C LEU A 102 10.83 -8.68 -22.12
N GLY A 103 9.58 -9.14 -21.92
CA GLY A 103 8.40 -8.29 -21.81
C GLY A 103 8.10 -7.51 -23.08
N LEU A 104 8.44 -8.02 -24.26
CA LEU A 104 8.18 -7.37 -25.56
C LEU A 104 6.75 -7.60 -26.04
N SER A 105 6.05 -8.61 -25.52
CA SER A 105 4.65 -8.92 -25.84
C SER A 105 3.76 -8.96 -24.60
N LEU A 106 2.45 -8.76 -24.81
CA LEU A 106 1.44 -8.96 -23.76
C LEU A 106 1.37 -10.44 -23.34
N SER A 107 1.25 -10.71 -22.04
CA SER A 107 1.14 -12.09 -21.53
C SER A 107 -0.08 -12.81 -22.10
N ARG A 108 0.09 -14.08 -22.51
CA ARG A 108 -1.02 -14.91 -23.00
C ARG A 108 -2.07 -15.13 -21.91
N ASP A 109 -1.63 -15.27 -20.67
CA ASP A 109 -2.51 -15.51 -19.51
C ASP A 109 -3.39 -14.29 -19.24
N LEU A 110 -2.85 -13.07 -19.36
CA LEU A 110 -3.64 -11.84 -19.22
C LEU A 110 -4.71 -11.75 -20.33
N VAL A 111 -4.35 -12.04 -21.57
CA VAL A 111 -5.33 -12.01 -22.67
C VAL A 111 -6.40 -13.08 -22.49
N ALA A 112 -6.04 -14.26 -21.99
CA ALA A 112 -7.01 -15.33 -21.69
C ALA A 112 -7.93 -14.94 -20.53
N GLU A 113 -7.37 -14.39 -19.44
CA GLU A 113 -8.10 -14.00 -18.25
C GLU A 113 -9.17 -12.94 -18.56
N TYR A 114 -8.80 -11.84 -19.24
CA TYR A 114 -9.75 -10.78 -19.58
C TYR A 114 -10.56 -11.10 -20.82
N GLY A 115 -10.01 -11.88 -21.75
CA GLY A 115 -10.69 -12.31 -22.96
C GLY A 115 -11.90 -13.21 -22.69
N ALA A 116 -11.87 -14.00 -21.61
CA ALA A 116 -13.01 -14.81 -21.19
C ALA A 116 -14.24 -13.95 -20.80
N ARG A 117 -14.00 -12.69 -20.41
CA ARG A 117 -15.01 -11.74 -19.90
C ARG A 117 -15.63 -10.87 -21.01
N VAL A 118 -15.36 -11.17 -22.28
CA VAL A 118 -15.92 -10.47 -23.45
C VAL A 118 -17.23 -11.13 -23.87
N LEU A 119 -18.28 -10.31 -24.02
CA LEU A 119 -19.61 -10.80 -24.36
C LEU A 119 -19.79 -10.99 -25.89
N PRO A 120 -20.75 -11.81 -26.33
CA PRO A 120 -21.12 -11.90 -27.75
C PRO A 120 -21.45 -10.52 -28.33
N GLY A 121 -20.96 -10.25 -29.54
CA GLY A 121 -21.11 -8.95 -30.20
C GLY A 121 -20.31 -7.82 -29.54
N GLU A 122 -19.38 -8.13 -28.63
CA GLU A 122 -18.51 -7.16 -27.97
C GLU A 122 -17.06 -7.33 -28.46
N THR A 123 -16.31 -6.23 -28.47
CA THR A 123 -14.88 -6.25 -28.74
C THR A 123 -14.12 -5.56 -27.61
N MET A 124 -13.08 -6.21 -27.11
CA MET A 124 -12.22 -5.71 -26.06
C MET A 124 -10.86 -5.30 -26.62
N VAL A 125 -10.35 -4.15 -26.19
CA VAL A 125 -8.95 -3.75 -26.35
C VAL A 125 -8.29 -3.80 -24.99
N ILE A 126 -7.18 -4.52 -24.86
CA ILE A 126 -6.38 -4.63 -23.64
C ILE A 126 -4.98 -4.07 -23.91
N VAL A 127 -4.47 -3.28 -22.98
CA VAL A 127 -3.14 -2.66 -23.06
C VAL A 127 -2.42 -2.82 -21.73
N GLN A 128 -1.16 -3.28 -21.76
CA GLN A 128 -0.29 -3.27 -20.58
C GLN A 128 0.74 -2.15 -20.71
N CYS A 129 0.68 -1.17 -19.83
CA CYS A 129 1.49 0.05 -19.89
C CYS A 129 2.18 0.36 -18.55
N GLU A 130 3.11 1.31 -18.57
CA GLU A 130 3.73 1.84 -17.36
C GLU A 130 2.78 2.82 -16.67
N LYS A 131 2.97 3.06 -15.36
CA LYS A 131 2.12 3.96 -14.56
C LYS A 131 1.98 5.37 -15.15
N LEU A 132 3.07 5.88 -15.75
CA LEU A 132 3.08 7.22 -16.36
C LEU A 132 2.22 7.31 -17.63
N ASP A 133 2.00 6.19 -18.31
CA ASP A 133 1.26 6.14 -19.58
C ASP A 133 -0.23 5.83 -19.37
N THR A 134 -0.62 5.34 -18.18
CA THR A 134 -1.98 4.87 -17.88
C THR A 134 -3.04 5.89 -18.27
N ARG A 135 -2.83 7.16 -17.94
CA ARG A 135 -3.76 8.26 -18.23
C ARG A 135 -3.93 8.48 -19.72
N TYR A 136 -2.81 8.54 -20.45
CA TYR A 136 -2.85 8.68 -21.90
C TYR A 136 -3.61 7.53 -22.54
N VAL A 137 -3.30 6.30 -22.14
CA VAL A 137 -3.95 5.08 -22.66
C VAL A 137 -5.44 5.07 -22.31
N ALA A 138 -5.83 5.37 -21.07
CA ALA A 138 -7.23 5.39 -20.66
C ALA A 138 -8.04 6.42 -21.46
N HIS A 139 -7.54 7.66 -21.61
CA HIS A 139 -8.18 8.66 -22.46
C HIS A 139 -8.26 8.24 -23.92
N LEU A 140 -7.21 7.60 -24.45
CA LEU A 140 -7.20 7.12 -25.82
C LEU A 140 -8.30 6.07 -26.07
N LEU A 141 -8.49 5.17 -25.11
CA LEU A 141 -9.53 4.15 -25.12
C LEU A 141 -10.94 4.79 -25.01
N GLN A 142 -11.11 5.79 -24.14
CA GLN A 142 -12.39 6.49 -23.99
C GLN A 142 -12.77 7.31 -25.23
N ALA A 143 -11.81 8.05 -25.80
CA ALA A 143 -12.03 8.96 -26.93
C ALA A 143 -12.42 8.23 -28.23
N GLY A 144 -12.06 6.94 -28.37
CA GLY A 144 -12.33 6.15 -29.56
C GLY A 144 -13.80 5.75 -29.79
N SER A 145 -14.69 6.00 -28.83
CA SER A 145 -16.04 5.39 -28.78
C SER A 145 -17.21 6.39 -28.68
N ALA A 146 -16.97 7.70 -28.87
CA ALA A 146 -18.00 8.73 -28.63
C ALA A 146 -18.70 8.58 -27.26
N GLY A 147 -17.95 8.14 -26.24
CA GLY A 147 -18.45 7.93 -24.87
C GLY A 147 -19.12 6.59 -24.57
N LYS A 148 -19.23 5.65 -25.52
CA LYS A 148 -19.93 4.37 -25.30
C LYS A 148 -19.04 3.21 -24.82
N ALA A 149 -17.72 3.40 -24.75
CA ALA A 149 -16.81 2.34 -24.31
C ALA A 149 -16.69 2.32 -22.78
N ALA A 150 -16.83 1.14 -22.20
CA ALA A 150 -16.52 0.93 -20.79
C ALA A 150 -15.01 0.69 -20.65
N VAL A 151 -14.30 1.62 -19.99
CA VAL A 151 -12.85 1.57 -19.82
C VAL A 151 -12.52 1.37 -18.35
N PHE A 152 -11.62 0.44 -18.06
CA PHE A 152 -11.21 0.06 -16.71
C PHE A 152 -9.69 0.04 -16.61
N VAL A 153 -9.16 0.69 -15.57
CA VAL A 153 -7.76 0.59 -15.19
C VAL A 153 -7.62 -0.44 -14.07
N ILE A 154 -6.90 -1.51 -14.35
CA ILE A 154 -6.59 -2.57 -13.38
C ILE A 154 -5.21 -2.31 -12.81
N ARG A 155 -5.19 -1.94 -11.53
CA ARG A 155 -3.98 -1.71 -10.75
C ARG A 155 -3.53 -3.00 -10.07
N PRO A 156 -2.21 -3.28 -10.02
CA PRO A 156 -1.70 -4.43 -9.30
C PRO A 156 -1.98 -4.27 -7.81
N TYR A 157 -2.47 -5.34 -7.18
CA TYR A 157 -2.74 -5.34 -5.75
C TYR A 157 -1.45 -5.22 -4.94
N LEU A 158 -1.39 -4.26 -4.02
CA LEU A 158 -0.34 -4.16 -3.01
C LEU A 158 -0.38 -5.39 -2.09
N ARG A 159 0.39 -6.43 -2.44
CA ARG A 159 0.48 -7.66 -1.65
C ARG A 159 1.13 -7.38 -0.31
N GLU A 160 0.38 -7.68 0.76
CA GLU A 160 0.91 -7.66 2.13
C GLU A 160 1.96 -8.74 2.32
N ARG A 161 3.20 -8.34 2.62
CA ARG A 161 4.20 -9.23 3.22
C ARG A 161 4.21 -9.19 4.75
N TRP A 162 3.29 -8.44 5.36
CA TRP A 162 3.25 -8.23 6.80
C TRP A 162 2.09 -8.99 7.41
N ARG A 163 2.41 -10.03 8.17
CA ARG A 163 1.43 -10.94 8.79
C ARG A 163 0.58 -10.29 9.90
N HIS A 164 0.85 -9.04 10.24
CA HIS A 164 0.14 -8.33 11.30
C HIS A 164 -0.18 -6.91 10.85
N LEU A 165 -1.18 -6.74 9.98
CA LEU A 165 -1.96 -5.50 10.03
C LEU A 165 -2.40 -5.32 11.48
N ARG A 166 -2.02 -4.19 12.11
CA ARG A 166 -2.47 -3.84 13.46
C ARG A 166 -3.98 -4.08 13.54
N GLN A 167 -4.40 -5.05 14.35
CA GLN A 167 -5.81 -5.27 14.61
C GLN A 167 -6.33 -4.05 15.36
N THR A 168 -7.43 -3.46 14.87
CA THR A 168 -8.13 -2.37 15.56
C THR A 168 -8.40 -2.80 17.01
N ARG A 169 -7.71 -2.19 17.98
CA ARG A 169 -7.86 -2.53 19.40
C ARG A 169 -8.98 -1.69 20.02
N GLU A 170 -9.52 -2.19 21.13
CA GLU A 170 -10.50 -1.43 21.92
C GLU A 170 -9.87 -0.15 22.47
N LEU A 171 -10.60 0.96 22.32
CA LEU A 171 -10.21 2.28 22.83
C LEU A 171 -10.35 2.29 24.33
N LEU A 172 -9.32 2.79 25.01
CA LEU A 172 -9.30 2.85 26.46
C LEU A 172 -9.64 4.26 26.93
N SER A 173 -10.53 4.36 27.93
CA SER A 173 -10.68 5.60 28.70
C SER A 173 -9.37 5.95 29.42
N ALA A 174 -9.24 7.19 29.91
CA ALA A 174 -8.04 7.64 30.61
C ALA A 174 -7.68 6.73 31.81
N GLN A 175 -8.67 6.26 32.56
CA GLN A 175 -8.46 5.35 33.70
C GLN A 175 -7.99 3.96 33.23
N GLN A 176 -8.63 3.41 32.19
CA GLN A 176 -8.24 2.12 31.62
C GLN A 176 -6.84 2.18 30.99
N LEU A 177 -6.47 3.30 30.39
CA LEU A 177 -5.15 3.52 29.81
C LEU A 177 -4.04 3.48 30.89
N ARG A 178 -4.28 4.06 32.07
CA ARG A 178 -3.36 3.98 33.22
C ARG A 178 -3.22 2.54 33.73
N ALA A 179 -4.34 1.84 33.92
CA ALA A 179 -4.33 0.44 34.34
C ALA A 179 -3.59 -0.45 33.32
N TYR A 180 -3.77 -0.16 32.03
CA TYR A 180 -3.07 -0.84 30.95
C TYR A 180 -1.55 -0.57 30.98
N ALA A 181 -1.13 0.68 31.24
CA ALA A 181 0.28 1.02 31.38
C ALA A 181 0.96 0.22 32.52
N ASN A 182 0.29 0.10 33.66
CA ASN A 182 0.77 -0.70 34.79
C ASN A 182 0.89 -2.19 34.43
N ALA A 183 -0.11 -2.72 33.72
CA ALA A 183 -0.08 -4.10 33.24
C ALA A 183 1.06 -4.34 32.24
N CYS A 184 1.30 -3.39 31.31
CA CYS A 184 2.45 -3.44 30.40
C CYS A 184 3.76 -3.48 31.20
N ALA A 185 3.93 -2.59 32.17
CA ALA A 185 5.15 -2.51 32.97
C ALA A 185 5.42 -3.81 33.74
N ALA A 186 4.38 -4.45 34.29
CA ALA A 186 4.50 -5.74 34.97
C ALA A 186 4.85 -6.89 34.01
N SER A 187 4.44 -6.81 32.74
CA SER A 187 4.67 -7.87 31.74
C SER A 187 5.99 -7.73 30.98
N HIS A 188 6.57 -6.53 30.93
CA HIS A 188 7.75 -6.25 30.13
C HIS A 188 9.01 -6.79 30.80
N VAL A 189 9.65 -7.76 30.16
CA VAL A 189 10.96 -8.28 30.57
C VAL A 189 12.03 -7.66 29.68
N LEU A 190 13.07 -7.10 30.30
CA LEU A 190 14.20 -6.50 29.58
C LEU A 190 15.15 -7.59 29.10
N GLY A 191 15.47 -7.58 27.81
CA GLY A 191 16.47 -8.46 27.22
C GLY A 191 17.87 -7.84 27.24
N ALA A 192 18.88 -8.63 26.89
CA ALA A 192 20.24 -8.12 26.70
C ALA A 192 20.26 -7.08 25.56
N ILE A 193 20.88 -5.92 25.83
CA ILE A 193 21.08 -4.88 24.83
C ILE A 193 21.80 -5.48 23.63
N SER A 194 21.13 -5.52 22.49
CA SER A 194 21.64 -6.09 21.26
C SER A 194 21.24 -5.23 20.08
N LYS A 195 22.09 -5.16 19.05
CA LYS A 195 21.77 -4.41 17.85
C LYS A 195 20.62 -5.11 17.12
N PRO A 196 19.50 -4.43 16.84
CA PRO A 196 18.43 -5.05 16.07
C PRO A 196 18.96 -5.40 14.68
N ARG A 197 18.55 -6.56 14.14
CA ARG A 197 18.94 -7.03 12.80
C ARG A 197 18.63 -6.01 11.70
N ARG A 198 17.63 -5.15 11.91
CA ARG A 198 17.22 -4.06 11.01
C ARG A 198 16.98 -2.80 11.83
N SER A 199 17.43 -1.65 11.32
CA SER A 199 17.28 -0.36 11.99
C SER A 199 15.87 0.22 11.86
N VAL A 200 15.53 1.16 12.74
CA VAL A 200 14.29 1.97 12.63
C VAL A 200 14.17 2.61 11.23
N LEU A 201 15.29 3.09 10.69
CA LEU A 201 15.35 3.66 9.33
C LEU A 201 14.92 2.66 8.25
N HIS A 202 15.31 1.38 8.37
CA HIS A 202 14.94 0.36 7.39
C HIS A 202 13.42 0.21 7.27
N TYR A 203 12.72 0.17 8.39
CA TYR A 203 11.26 0.06 8.40
C TYR A 203 10.60 1.37 7.99
N LEU A 204 11.12 2.52 8.45
CA LEU A 204 10.62 3.84 8.07
C LEU A 204 10.64 4.05 6.55
N LEU A 205 11.75 3.75 5.87
CA LEU A 205 11.88 3.87 4.41
C LEU A 205 10.86 2.98 3.67
N ARG A 206 10.49 1.86 4.28
CA ARG A 206 9.49 0.97 3.73
C ARG A 206 8.08 1.51 3.94
N TRP A 207 7.78 2.08 5.11
CA TRP A 207 6.51 2.78 5.36
C TRP A 207 6.32 3.95 4.43
N GLU A 208 7.36 4.77 4.24
CA GLU A 208 7.38 5.85 3.26
C GLU A 208 7.09 5.33 1.85
N SER A 209 7.76 4.27 1.40
CA SER A 209 7.50 3.68 0.08
C SER A 209 6.06 3.20 -0.08
N ILE A 210 5.44 2.66 0.97
CA ILE A 210 4.04 2.21 0.92
C ILE A 210 3.09 3.41 0.81
N ILE A 211 3.30 4.43 1.64
CA ILE A 211 2.49 5.66 1.63
C ILE A 211 2.58 6.33 0.25
N GLU A 212 3.79 6.42 -0.32
CA GLU A 212 4.02 7.00 -1.64
C GLU A 212 3.39 6.21 -2.79
N GLU A 213 3.45 4.88 -2.73
CA GLU A 213 2.81 4.03 -3.73
C GLU A 213 1.28 4.17 -3.69
N VAL A 214 0.69 4.11 -2.49
CA VAL A 214 -0.75 4.35 -2.29
C VAL A 214 -1.15 5.74 -2.76
N ARG A 215 -0.44 6.79 -2.33
CA ARG A 215 -0.70 8.18 -2.74
C ARG A 215 -0.72 8.30 -4.26
N GLY A 216 0.30 7.76 -4.92
CA GLY A 216 0.38 7.83 -6.37
C GLY A 216 -0.74 7.07 -7.08
N ASP A 217 -1.23 5.95 -6.52
CA ASP A 217 -2.33 5.18 -7.11
C ASP A 217 -3.68 5.88 -6.94
N LEU A 218 -3.89 6.50 -5.78
CA LEU A 218 -5.07 7.32 -5.53
C LEU A 218 -5.08 8.59 -6.38
N ALA A 219 -3.93 9.25 -6.53
CA ALA A 219 -3.79 10.41 -7.42
C ALA A 219 -4.05 10.04 -8.89
N GLU A 220 -3.52 8.90 -9.35
CA GLU A 220 -3.82 8.35 -10.68
C GLU A 220 -5.32 8.11 -10.88
N ALA A 221 -6.04 7.60 -9.86
CA ALA A 221 -7.50 7.43 -9.93
C ALA A 221 -8.23 8.78 -10.07
N VAL A 222 -7.87 9.79 -9.28
CA VAL A 222 -8.45 11.15 -9.39
C VAL A 222 -8.22 11.75 -10.77
N GLU A 223 -7.00 11.62 -11.32
CA GLU A 223 -6.68 12.15 -12.65
C GLU A 223 -7.44 11.47 -13.79
N LEU A 224 -7.98 10.27 -13.55
CA LEU A 224 -8.80 9.49 -14.48
C LEU A 224 -10.31 9.73 -14.30
N ASP A 225 -10.68 10.74 -13.50
CA ASP A 225 -12.05 11.02 -13.09
C ASP A 225 -12.74 9.83 -12.41
N GLU A 226 -11.94 8.90 -11.85
CA GLU A 226 -12.45 7.79 -11.06
C GLU A 226 -12.84 8.30 -9.67
N SER A 227 -14.08 8.04 -9.28
CA SER A 227 -14.54 8.34 -7.92
C SER A 227 -13.69 7.64 -6.85
N ILE A 228 -13.13 8.41 -5.93
CA ILE A 228 -12.36 7.92 -4.79
C ILE A 228 -13.19 7.92 -3.51
N THR A 229 -12.79 7.11 -2.53
CA THR A 229 -13.43 7.12 -1.20
C THR A 229 -13.08 8.39 -0.40
N PRO A 230 -13.92 8.86 0.53
CA PRO A 230 -13.59 10.02 1.36
C PRO A 230 -12.28 9.86 2.17
N SER A 231 -11.96 8.63 2.59
CA SER A 231 -10.68 8.35 3.26
C SER A 231 -9.47 8.44 2.31
N ALA A 232 -9.66 8.20 1.02
CA ALA A 232 -8.62 8.38 0.01
C ALA A 232 -8.37 9.87 -0.27
N GLU A 233 -9.43 10.65 -0.43
CA GLU A 233 -9.35 12.11 -0.64
C GLU A 233 -8.62 12.77 0.52
N TRP A 234 -9.06 12.48 1.75
CA TRP A 234 -8.43 13.00 2.95
C TRP A 234 -6.94 12.61 3.04
N LEU A 235 -6.58 11.37 2.68
CA LEU A 235 -5.17 10.92 2.69
C LEU A 235 -4.32 11.70 1.68
N LEU A 236 -4.85 11.99 0.50
CA LEU A 236 -4.19 12.80 -0.52
C LEU A 236 -3.95 14.23 -0.01
N ASP A 237 -5.00 14.86 0.54
CA ASP A 237 -4.96 16.24 1.06
C ASP A 237 -3.93 16.41 2.18
N ASN A 238 -3.76 15.38 3.03
CA ASN A 238 -2.90 15.44 4.20
C ASN A 238 -1.51 14.79 3.98
N SER A 239 -1.23 14.29 2.78
CA SER A 239 0.00 13.55 2.47
C SER A 239 1.29 14.33 2.76
N TYR A 240 1.28 15.65 2.57
CA TYR A 240 2.44 16.51 2.84
C TYR A 240 2.86 16.53 4.32
N ILE A 241 1.91 16.37 5.26
CA ILE A 241 2.18 16.34 6.70
C ILE A 241 2.93 15.07 7.05
N ILE A 242 2.45 13.95 6.51
CA ILE A 242 3.07 12.64 6.72
C ILE A 242 4.50 12.67 6.19
N GLN A 243 4.71 13.22 4.98
CA GLN A 243 6.03 13.36 4.38
C GLN A 243 6.95 14.26 5.22
N ASN A 244 6.47 15.41 5.70
CA ASN A 244 7.27 16.29 6.56
C ASN A 244 7.75 15.56 7.82
N HIS A 245 6.87 14.82 8.51
CA HIS A 245 7.28 14.07 9.69
C HIS A 245 8.20 12.88 9.38
N ILE A 246 8.05 12.21 8.23
CA ILE A 246 9.02 11.21 7.79
C ILE A 246 10.41 11.85 7.63
N GLN A 247 10.51 13.03 7.04
CA GLN A 247 11.79 13.75 6.91
C GLN A 247 12.34 14.20 8.26
N GLU A 248 11.50 14.68 9.17
CA GLU A 248 11.91 14.99 10.54
C GLU A 248 12.48 13.77 11.26
N ILE A 249 11.81 12.62 11.14
CA ILE A 249 12.28 11.37 11.75
C ILE A 249 13.64 11.00 11.16
N LYS A 250 13.81 11.07 9.84
CA LYS A 250 15.09 10.79 9.16
C LYS A 250 16.22 11.72 9.62
N ARG A 251 15.94 13.02 9.76
CA ARG A 251 16.92 14.03 10.18
C ARG A 251 17.36 13.83 11.62
N ASN A 252 16.42 13.50 12.50
CA ASN A 252 16.66 13.39 13.94
C ASN A 252 16.92 11.95 14.40
N LEU A 253 17.08 10.99 13.48
CA LEU A 253 17.40 9.60 13.81
C LEU A 253 18.87 9.50 14.25
N PRO A 254 19.20 9.32 15.54
CA PRO A 254 20.58 9.32 15.96
C PRO A 254 21.21 7.96 15.63
N ARG A 255 22.31 7.94 14.87
CA ARG A 255 22.94 6.67 14.43
C ARG A 255 23.49 5.80 15.57
N ARG A 256 23.86 6.40 16.71
CA ARG A 256 24.49 5.70 17.86
C ARG A 256 23.57 5.56 19.10
N TYR A 257 22.50 6.35 19.20
CA TYR A 257 21.70 6.43 20.44
C TYR A 257 20.80 5.22 20.64
N TYR A 258 20.42 4.50 19.57
CA TYR A 258 19.64 3.26 19.69
C TYR A 258 20.44 2.07 20.23
N GLU A 259 21.77 2.16 20.26
CA GLU A 259 22.61 1.06 20.73
C GLU A 259 22.59 0.93 22.25
N ILE A 260 22.14 1.96 22.97
CA ILE A 260 22.06 1.99 24.44
C ILE A 260 20.64 1.85 24.97
N LEU A 261 19.62 1.84 24.11
CA LEU A 261 18.23 1.81 24.55
C LEU A 261 17.83 0.40 25.02
N PRO A 262 17.09 0.28 26.14
CA PRO A 262 16.54 -0.98 26.60
C PRO A 262 15.66 -1.67 25.54
N VAL A 263 15.86 -2.97 25.41
CA VAL A 263 15.09 -3.85 24.52
C VAL A 263 14.23 -4.80 25.34
N LEU A 264 13.06 -5.16 24.81
CA LEU A 264 12.19 -6.18 25.39
C LEU A 264 12.60 -7.58 24.90
N GLU A 265 12.45 -8.57 25.77
CA GLU A 265 12.58 -9.99 25.41
C GLU A 265 11.41 -10.39 24.47
N GLY A 266 11.72 -11.09 23.36
CA GLY A 266 10.74 -11.42 22.33
C GLY A 266 11.35 -11.78 20.99
N GLU A 267 10.52 -12.04 19.97
CA GLU A 267 10.98 -12.57 18.68
C GLU A 267 12.05 -11.67 18.01
N PRO A 268 13.20 -12.23 17.59
CA PRO A 268 14.36 -11.48 17.09
C PRO A 268 14.19 -10.86 15.69
N GLU A 269 12.99 -10.94 15.09
CA GLU A 269 12.72 -10.45 13.72
C GLU A 269 12.20 -8.99 13.66
N GLY A 270 11.94 -8.34 14.81
CA GLY A 270 11.36 -7.00 14.90
C GLY A 270 12.21 -5.93 15.60
N LEU A 271 11.73 -4.68 15.59
CA LEU A 271 12.24 -3.62 16.45
C LEU A 271 11.67 -3.83 17.87
N ASN A 272 12.48 -4.32 18.80
CA ASN A 272 12.08 -4.66 20.16
C ASN A 272 12.43 -3.57 21.21
N LEU A 273 12.68 -2.33 20.77
CA LEU A 273 12.95 -1.21 21.68
C LEU A 273 11.74 -1.01 22.62
N ARG A 274 11.98 -1.02 23.94
CA ARG A 274 10.91 -0.84 24.94
C ARG A 274 10.14 0.45 24.71
N ILE A 275 10.87 1.54 24.51
CA ILE A 275 10.26 2.85 24.28
C ILE A 275 9.43 2.92 23.00
N LEU A 276 9.84 2.23 21.92
CA LEU A 276 9.05 2.13 20.70
C LEU A 276 7.77 1.32 20.93
N ARG A 277 7.86 0.26 21.75
CA ARG A 277 6.69 -0.53 22.14
C ARG A 277 5.69 0.33 22.90
N LEU A 278 6.15 1.16 23.84
CA LEU A 278 5.28 2.09 24.58
C LEU A 278 4.61 3.12 23.68
N ALA A 279 5.36 3.73 22.76
CA ALA A 279 4.82 4.66 21.77
C ALA A 279 3.74 4.00 20.88
N THR A 280 4.02 2.77 20.43
CA THR A 280 3.09 1.95 19.65
C THR A 280 1.82 1.62 20.42
N GLU A 281 1.95 1.19 21.69
CA GLU A 281 0.82 0.86 22.55
C GLU A 281 -0.04 2.10 22.85
N LEU A 282 0.56 3.25 23.15
CA LEU A 282 -0.17 4.49 23.38
C LEU A 282 -1.00 4.89 22.15
N SER A 283 -0.38 4.90 20.96
CA SER A 283 -1.07 5.20 19.69
C SER A 283 -2.24 4.23 19.45
N ASN A 284 -2.03 2.92 19.64
CA ASN A 284 -3.07 1.92 19.43
C ASN A 284 -4.25 2.02 20.39
N ARG A 285 -4.02 2.39 21.65
CA ARG A 285 -5.08 2.45 22.68
C ARG A 285 -5.88 3.75 22.66
N THR A 286 -5.41 4.75 21.90
CA THR A 286 -6.01 6.08 21.79
C THR A 286 -6.55 6.40 20.40
N ASP A 287 -6.46 5.45 19.45
CA ASP A 287 -6.78 5.67 18.02
C ASP A 287 -6.05 6.88 17.43
N GLY A 288 -4.79 7.08 17.84
CA GLY A 288 -4.00 8.23 17.43
C GLY A 288 -4.38 9.55 18.11
N SER A 289 -5.41 9.62 18.96
CA SER A 289 -5.82 10.85 19.67
C SER A 289 -4.95 11.07 20.91
N ILE A 290 -3.77 11.66 20.71
CA ILE A 290 -2.75 11.78 21.75
C ILE A 290 -2.60 13.24 22.15
N THR A 291 -2.57 13.47 23.46
CA THR A 291 -2.38 14.75 24.13
C THR A 291 -1.17 14.69 25.07
N ALA A 292 -0.64 15.85 25.48
CA ALA A 292 0.39 15.90 26.52
C ALA A 292 -0.05 15.18 27.80
N ALA A 293 -1.31 15.38 28.22
CA ALA A 293 -1.87 14.71 29.38
C ALA A 293 -1.94 13.18 29.23
N SER A 294 -2.30 12.65 28.05
CA SER A 294 -2.31 11.19 27.84
C SER A 294 -0.90 10.62 27.82
N ILE A 295 0.08 11.33 27.26
CA ILE A 295 1.49 10.92 27.29
C ILE A 295 1.98 10.85 28.74
N PHE A 296 1.78 11.93 29.49
CA PHE A 296 2.19 12.03 30.89
C PHE A 296 1.58 10.90 31.72
N ASN A 297 0.26 10.75 31.68
CA ASN A 297 -0.46 9.75 32.46
C ASN A 297 -0.03 8.32 32.13
N PHE A 298 0.21 8.02 30.84
CA PHE A 298 0.61 6.69 30.41
C PHE A 298 2.03 6.35 30.86
N LEU A 299 2.99 7.24 30.60
CA LEU A 299 4.39 7.00 30.95
C LEU A 299 4.63 7.05 32.47
N SER A 300 4.00 7.99 33.18
CA SER A 300 4.07 8.04 34.65
C SER A 300 3.52 6.76 35.30
N SER A 301 2.37 6.25 34.81
CA SER A 301 1.82 4.99 35.30
C SER A 301 2.76 3.81 35.03
N TYR A 302 3.30 3.72 33.81
CA TYR A 302 4.28 2.68 33.46
C TYR A 302 5.52 2.69 34.38
N GLN A 303 6.04 3.88 34.67
CA GLN A 303 7.23 4.07 35.50
C GLN A 303 7.03 3.68 36.97
N GLY A 304 5.79 3.53 37.44
CA GLY A 304 5.51 3.07 38.80
C GLY A 304 6.03 1.65 39.10
N THR A 305 6.24 0.83 38.06
CA THR A 305 6.81 -0.52 38.19
C THR A 305 8.21 -0.61 37.57
N SER A 306 8.43 0.03 36.42
CA SER A 306 9.69 -0.08 35.68
C SER A 306 10.16 1.30 35.23
N PRO A 307 11.17 1.89 35.91
CA PRO A 307 11.73 3.18 35.54
C PRO A 307 12.18 3.24 34.09
N LEU A 308 11.90 4.36 33.42
CA LEU A 308 12.41 4.68 32.10
C LEU A 308 13.71 5.48 32.24
N THR A 309 14.67 5.24 31.36
CA THR A 309 15.92 5.98 31.37
C THR A 309 15.74 7.38 30.79
N ILE A 310 16.65 8.29 31.12
CA ILE A 310 16.77 9.63 30.50
C ILE A 310 16.76 9.49 28.97
N ALA A 311 17.53 8.54 28.44
CA ALA A 311 17.63 8.28 27.01
C ALA A 311 16.31 7.80 26.37
N GLU A 312 15.56 6.95 27.07
CA GLU A 312 14.24 6.51 26.61
C GLU A 312 13.24 7.67 26.56
N LEU A 313 13.17 8.47 27.64
CA LEU A 313 12.28 9.62 27.69
C LEU A 313 12.60 10.64 26.59
N TRP A 314 13.88 10.97 26.37
CA TRP A 314 14.29 11.85 25.27
C TRP A 314 13.99 11.29 23.88
N THR A 315 13.99 9.96 23.73
CA THR A 315 13.74 9.29 22.44
C THR A 315 12.24 9.13 22.15
N PHE A 316 11.39 9.17 23.18
CA PHE A 316 9.94 8.95 23.06
C PHE A 316 9.26 9.78 21.96
N PRO A 317 9.54 11.09 21.79
CA PRO A 317 8.91 11.89 20.73
C PRO A 317 9.14 11.36 19.32
N LEU A 318 10.37 10.93 19.07
CA LEU A 318 10.76 10.38 17.78
C LEU A 318 10.10 9.02 17.55
N MET A 319 10.02 8.20 18.59
CA MET A 319 9.34 6.89 18.54
C MET A 319 7.83 7.03 18.36
N LEU A 320 7.23 8.05 18.95
CA LEU A 320 5.81 8.34 18.78
C LEU A 320 5.49 8.80 17.37
N ARG A 321 6.28 9.73 16.81
CA ARG A 321 6.17 10.09 15.39
C ARG A 321 6.30 8.86 14.49
N TYR A 322 7.28 7.99 14.76
CA TYR A 322 7.45 6.75 14.01
C TYR A 322 6.21 5.84 14.12
N ALA A 323 5.67 5.65 15.33
CA ALA A 323 4.51 4.78 15.56
C ALA A 323 3.24 5.30 14.84
N LEU A 324 3.05 6.61 14.79
CA LEU A 324 1.96 7.26 14.04
C LEU A 324 2.15 7.11 12.53
N VAL A 325 3.38 7.26 12.01
CA VAL A 325 3.68 7.02 10.59
C VAL A 325 3.46 5.55 10.22
N GLU A 326 3.83 4.61 11.09
CA GLU A 326 3.54 3.19 10.90
C GLU A 326 2.03 2.93 10.83
N ASP A 327 1.23 3.52 11.74
CA ASP A 327 -0.22 3.37 11.69
C ASP A 327 -0.80 3.96 10.40
N LEU A 328 -0.41 5.18 10.03
CA LEU A 328 -0.81 5.81 8.77
C LEU A 328 -0.44 4.99 7.53
N ALA A 329 0.70 4.29 7.53
CA ALA A 329 1.05 3.38 6.45
C ALA A 329 0.09 2.18 6.39
N HIS A 330 -0.29 1.61 7.54
CA HIS A 330 -1.30 0.56 7.60
C HIS A 330 -2.67 1.05 7.17
N GLN A 331 -3.09 2.26 7.58
CA GLN A 331 -4.34 2.86 7.13
C GLN A 331 -4.33 3.11 5.62
N SER A 332 -3.21 3.59 5.07
CA SER A 332 -3.02 3.82 3.63
C SER A 332 -3.22 2.53 2.83
N LEU A 333 -2.66 1.40 3.30
CA LEU A 333 -2.91 0.09 2.67
C LEU A 333 -4.39 -0.30 2.70
N ARG A 334 -5.10 -0.05 3.81
CA ARG A 334 -6.53 -0.35 3.92
C ARG A 334 -7.37 0.53 2.99
N VAL A 335 -6.99 1.79 2.82
CA VAL A 335 -7.62 2.72 1.87
C VAL A 335 -7.39 2.24 0.44
N SER A 336 -6.16 1.90 0.07
CA SER A 336 -5.83 1.34 -1.25
C SER A 336 -6.60 0.05 -1.55
N ARG A 337 -6.71 -0.87 -0.59
CA ARG A 337 -7.52 -2.10 -0.73
C ARG A 337 -8.98 -1.80 -1.02
N ARG A 338 -9.56 -0.86 -0.30
CA ARG A 338 -10.96 -0.45 -0.51
C ARG A 338 -11.17 0.19 -1.88
N GLN A 339 -10.22 1.01 -2.32
CA GLN A 339 -10.25 1.60 -3.65
C GLN A 339 -10.21 0.50 -4.72
N HIS A 340 -9.33 -0.50 -4.56
CA HIS A 340 -9.27 -1.64 -5.46
C HIS A 340 -10.54 -2.50 -5.45
N ASP A 341 -11.12 -2.75 -4.26
CA ASP A 341 -12.40 -3.45 -4.13
C ASP A 341 -13.54 -2.69 -4.86
N ARG A 342 -13.52 -1.35 -4.82
CA ARG A 342 -14.46 -0.50 -5.54
C ARG A 342 -14.30 -0.63 -7.06
N GLU A 343 -13.08 -0.47 -7.57
CA GLU A 343 -12.76 -0.60 -9.00
C GLU A 343 -13.19 -1.97 -9.55
N ARG A 344 -12.92 -3.04 -8.77
CA ARG A 344 -13.36 -4.39 -9.12
C ARG A 344 -14.88 -4.52 -9.14
N ALA A 345 -15.57 -3.94 -8.16
CA ALA A 345 -17.03 -3.97 -8.13
C ALA A 345 -17.63 -3.24 -9.34
N ASP A 346 -17.03 -2.12 -9.75
CA ASP A 346 -17.46 -1.35 -10.92
C ASP A 346 -17.24 -2.13 -12.21
N PHE A 347 -16.09 -2.80 -12.34
CA PHE A 347 -15.83 -3.72 -13.45
C PHE A 347 -16.89 -4.81 -13.54
N TRP A 348 -17.15 -5.55 -12.46
CA TRP A 348 -18.10 -6.66 -12.47
C TRP A 348 -19.55 -6.20 -12.63
N ALA A 349 -19.93 -5.08 -12.02
CA ALA A 349 -21.24 -4.48 -12.24
C ALA A 349 -21.45 -4.17 -13.72
N ASN A 350 -20.46 -3.55 -14.37
CA ASN A 350 -20.53 -3.28 -15.80
C ASN A 350 -20.65 -4.55 -16.64
N ARG A 351 -19.88 -5.61 -16.33
CA ARG A 351 -19.98 -6.89 -17.06
C ARG A 351 -21.37 -7.53 -16.92
N LEU A 352 -21.95 -7.48 -15.72
CA LEU A 352 -23.29 -8.01 -15.45
C LEU A 352 -24.38 -7.21 -16.15
N LEU A 353 -24.32 -5.88 -16.10
CA LEU A 353 -25.25 -4.98 -16.81
C LEU A 353 -25.16 -5.17 -18.34
N ALA A 354 -23.94 -5.24 -18.88
CA ALA A 354 -23.74 -5.49 -20.30
C ALA A 354 -24.29 -6.87 -20.72
N ALA A 355 -24.15 -7.90 -19.88
CA ALA A 355 -24.70 -9.22 -20.13
C ALA A 355 -26.23 -9.22 -20.10
N ALA A 356 -26.85 -8.46 -19.19
CA ALA A 356 -28.30 -8.33 -19.11
C ALA A 356 -28.93 -7.78 -20.40
N HIS A 357 -28.25 -6.87 -21.08
CA HIS A 357 -28.74 -6.31 -22.35
C HIS A 357 -28.41 -7.15 -23.58
N ARG A 358 -27.28 -7.89 -23.58
CA ARG A 358 -26.77 -8.59 -24.78
C ARG A 358 -26.96 -10.10 -24.77
N SER A 359 -26.69 -10.72 -23.63
CA SER A 359 -26.61 -12.17 -23.48
C SER A 359 -26.96 -12.58 -22.04
N PRO A 360 -28.25 -12.54 -21.65
CA PRO A 360 -28.69 -12.83 -20.28
C PRO A 360 -28.32 -14.25 -19.81
N ASP A 361 -28.17 -15.19 -20.76
CA ASP A 361 -27.70 -16.55 -20.55
C ASP A 361 -26.28 -16.64 -19.96
N ARG A 362 -25.47 -15.59 -20.12
CA ARG A 362 -24.08 -15.53 -19.60
C ARG A 362 -24.01 -15.08 -18.14
N ILE A 363 -25.08 -14.53 -17.56
CA ILE A 363 -25.09 -14.01 -16.18
C ILE A 363 -24.62 -15.08 -15.15
N PRO A 364 -25.10 -16.35 -15.19
CA PRO A 364 -24.63 -17.38 -14.26
C PRO A 364 -23.13 -17.67 -14.39
N MET A 365 -22.59 -17.65 -15.61
CA MET A 365 -21.15 -17.85 -15.86
C MET A 365 -20.34 -16.70 -15.28
N ILE A 366 -20.78 -15.45 -15.43
CA ILE A 366 -20.13 -14.27 -14.86
C ILE A 366 -20.09 -14.36 -13.33
N PHE A 367 -21.18 -14.80 -12.68
CA PHE A 367 -21.17 -15.02 -11.22
C PHE A 367 -20.24 -16.16 -10.79
N SER A 368 -20.08 -17.21 -11.61
CA SER A 368 -19.08 -18.26 -11.36
C SER A 368 -17.67 -17.69 -11.39
N GLU A 369 -17.31 -16.96 -12.45
CA GLU A 369 -15.98 -16.33 -12.58
C GLU A 369 -15.71 -15.30 -11.48
N LEU A 370 -16.72 -14.54 -11.09
CA LEU A 370 -16.64 -13.62 -9.96
C LEU A 370 -16.35 -14.36 -8.64
N SER A 371 -16.95 -15.53 -8.46
CA SER A 371 -16.74 -16.37 -7.28
C SER A 371 -15.32 -16.93 -7.23
N ASP A 372 -14.80 -17.37 -8.38
CA ASP A 372 -13.44 -17.91 -8.51
C ASP A 372 -12.36 -16.83 -8.28
N SER A 373 -12.58 -15.64 -8.84
CA SER A 373 -11.66 -14.50 -8.69
C SER A 373 -11.76 -13.79 -7.33
N THR A 374 -12.84 -14.01 -6.59
CA THR A 374 -13.15 -13.32 -5.33
C THR A 374 -13.65 -14.30 -4.27
N PRO A 375 -12.76 -15.17 -3.75
CA PRO A 375 -13.14 -16.21 -2.78
C PRO A 375 -13.61 -15.63 -1.44
N ALA A 376 -13.15 -14.43 -1.06
CA ALA A 376 -13.65 -13.69 0.09
C ALA A 376 -14.26 -12.36 -0.36
N LEU A 377 -15.55 -12.16 -0.11
CA LEU A 377 -16.26 -10.93 -0.48
C LEU A 377 -16.04 -9.87 0.59
N ALA A 378 -15.29 -8.82 0.24
CA ALA A 378 -15.14 -7.66 1.10
C ALA A 378 -16.48 -6.92 1.23
N PRO A 379 -16.86 -6.42 2.42
CA PRO A 379 -18.11 -5.67 2.61
C PRO A 379 -18.27 -4.48 1.66
N HIS A 380 -17.19 -3.75 1.42
CA HIS A 380 -17.19 -2.58 0.53
C HIS A 380 -17.46 -2.96 -0.93
N PHE A 381 -16.90 -4.08 -1.40
CA PHE A 381 -17.16 -4.64 -2.72
C PHE A 381 -18.66 -4.94 -2.90
N VAL A 382 -19.27 -5.62 -1.93
CA VAL A 382 -20.69 -6.01 -1.97
C VAL A 382 -21.60 -4.78 -2.05
N ILE A 383 -21.36 -3.78 -1.18
CA ILE A 383 -22.17 -2.56 -1.16
C ILE A 383 -22.05 -1.81 -2.49
N ARG A 384 -20.83 -1.68 -3.02
CA ARG A 384 -20.60 -1.00 -4.31
C ARG A 384 -21.28 -1.75 -5.46
N LEU A 385 -21.12 -3.07 -5.52
CA LEU A 385 -21.73 -3.91 -6.56
C LEU A 385 -23.26 -3.75 -6.56
N ILE A 386 -23.90 -3.93 -5.41
CA ILE A 386 -25.36 -3.84 -5.28
C ILE A 386 -25.85 -2.42 -5.60
N SER A 387 -25.12 -1.38 -5.20
CA SER A 387 -25.46 0.01 -5.54
C SER A 387 -25.35 0.31 -7.03
N GLN A 388 -24.49 -0.36 -7.79
CA GLN A 388 -24.38 -0.18 -9.24
C GLN A 388 -25.44 -0.97 -10.01
N LEU A 389 -25.93 -2.07 -9.44
CA LEU A 389 -26.92 -2.94 -10.08
C LEU A 389 -28.37 -2.53 -9.76
N SER A 390 -28.59 -1.57 -8.86
CA SER A 390 -29.92 -1.25 -8.33
C SER A 390 -30.93 -0.73 -9.36
N GLU A 391 -30.46 -0.22 -10.49
CA GLU A 391 -31.33 0.30 -11.57
C GLU A 391 -31.86 -0.82 -12.49
N GLU A 392 -31.19 -1.98 -12.55
CA GLU A 392 -31.55 -3.11 -13.41
C GLU A 392 -32.08 -4.29 -12.58
N GLU A 393 -33.40 -4.36 -12.40
CA GLU A 393 -34.09 -5.29 -11.48
C GLU A 393 -33.72 -6.78 -11.74
N SER A 394 -33.57 -7.17 -13.00
CA SER A 394 -33.24 -8.55 -13.39
C SER A 394 -31.89 -9.01 -12.84
N VAL A 395 -30.87 -8.15 -12.97
CA VAL A 395 -29.50 -8.41 -12.53
C VAL A 395 -29.39 -8.23 -11.02
N PHE A 396 -30.05 -7.21 -10.48
CA PHE A 396 -30.12 -6.97 -9.05
C PHE A 396 -30.63 -8.21 -8.31
N SER A 397 -31.77 -8.76 -8.76
CA SER A 397 -32.38 -9.96 -8.18
C SER A 397 -31.49 -11.21 -8.32
N ALA A 398 -30.71 -11.31 -9.41
CA ALA A 398 -29.74 -12.38 -9.59
C ALA A 398 -28.54 -12.22 -8.63
N ALA A 399 -28.04 -11.00 -8.46
CA ALA A 399 -26.95 -10.68 -7.52
C ALA A 399 -27.36 -10.93 -6.06
N GLN A 400 -28.61 -10.62 -5.68
CA GLN A 400 -29.14 -10.94 -4.35
C GLN A 400 -29.12 -12.45 -4.09
N ARG A 401 -29.68 -13.25 -5.00
CA ARG A 401 -29.67 -14.72 -4.89
C ARG A 401 -28.25 -15.28 -4.85
N TRP A 402 -27.33 -14.73 -5.63
CA TRP A 402 -25.93 -15.11 -5.59
C TRP A 402 -25.27 -14.79 -4.24
N LEU A 403 -25.49 -13.61 -3.67
CA LEU A 403 -24.96 -13.25 -2.35
C LEU A 403 -25.56 -14.13 -1.23
N GLU A 404 -26.85 -14.42 -1.30
CA GLU A 404 -27.53 -15.33 -0.38
C GLU A 404 -26.96 -16.75 -0.46
N SER A 405 -26.67 -17.25 -1.67
CA SER A 405 -26.01 -18.55 -1.86
C SER A 405 -24.61 -18.61 -1.23
N ARG A 406 -23.96 -17.46 -1.06
CA ARG A 406 -22.67 -17.31 -0.37
C ARG A 406 -22.81 -16.92 1.11
N GLN A 407 -24.03 -16.98 1.66
CA GLN A 407 -24.35 -16.63 3.05
C GLN A 407 -24.01 -15.17 3.42
N VAL A 408 -24.04 -14.25 2.45
CA VAL A 408 -23.79 -12.82 2.66
C VAL A 408 -25.10 -12.05 2.75
N SER A 409 -25.39 -11.49 3.93
CA SER A 409 -26.56 -10.60 4.12
C SER A 409 -26.21 -9.17 3.72
N ILE A 410 -26.91 -8.61 2.72
CA ILE A 410 -26.72 -7.22 2.26
C ILE A 410 -26.98 -6.23 3.40
N LYS A 411 -28.08 -6.41 4.14
CA LYS A 411 -28.47 -5.50 5.24
C LYS A 411 -27.43 -5.47 6.35
N GLU A 412 -26.91 -6.63 6.75
CA GLU A 412 -25.86 -6.69 7.78
C GLU A 412 -24.54 -6.13 7.25
N THR A 413 -24.22 -6.36 5.97
CA THR A 413 -23.03 -5.82 5.33
C THR A 413 -23.03 -4.29 5.31
N ILE A 414 -24.17 -3.67 4.98
CA ILE A 414 -24.33 -2.20 5.01
C ILE A 414 -24.17 -1.66 6.44
N ARG A 415 -24.86 -2.27 7.42
CA ARG A 415 -24.81 -1.84 8.82
C ARG A 415 -23.39 -1.92 9.39
N THR A 416 -22.71 -3.03 9.14
CA THR A 416 -21.35 -3.26 9.61
C THR A 416 -20.35 -2.33 8.91
N GLU A 417 -20.44 -2.11 7.59
CA GLU A 417 -19.49 -1.26 6.88
C GLU A 417 -19.64 0.23 7.24
N ASN A 418 -20.87 0.76 7.36
CA ASN A 418 -21.07 2.16 7.76
C ASN A 418 -20.44 2.44 9.13
N SER A 419 -20.69 1.57 10.10
CA SER A 419 -20.08 1.69 11.44
C SER A 419 -18.56 1.58 11.39
N ARG A 420 -18.04 0.72 10.49
CA ARG A 420 -16.60 0.51 10.28
C ARG A 420 -15.95 1.69 9.55
N GLN A 421 -16.66 2.42 8.70
CA GLN A 421 -16.14 3.57 7.97
C GLN A 421 -15.95 4.77 8.87
N THR A 422 -16.97 5.15 9.66
CA THR A 422 -16.89 6.30 10.57
C THR A 422 -15.71 6.16 11.54
N ARG A 423 -15.54 4.99 12.17
CA ARG A 423 -14.41 4.74 13.09
C ARG A 423 -13.05 4.93 12.42
N LYS A 424 -12.86 4.37 11.22
CA LYS A 424 -11.56 4.46 10.53
C LYS A 424 -11.23 5.85 10.02
N GLN A 425 -12.22 6.61 9.58
CA GLN A 425 -11.99 7.99 9.14
C GLN A 425 -11.54 8.85 10.32
N VAL A 426 -12.11 8.63 11.51
CA VAL A 426 -11.70 9.30 12.75
C VAL A 426 -10.26 8.92 13.13
N ALA A 427 -9.89 7.64 13.06
CA ALA A 427 -8.52 7.18 13.37
C ALA A 427 -7.45 7.90 12.53
N ILE A 428 -7.62 7.90 11.20
CA ILE A 428 -6.69 8.56 10.28
C ILE A 428 -6.62 10.07 10.60
N ALA A 429 -7.77 10.70 10.87
CA ALA A 429 -7.83 12.12 11.22
C ALA A 429 -7.13 12.44 12.54
N ASN A 430 -7.25 11.57 13.53
CA ASN A 430 -6.58 11.70 14.82
C ASN A 430 -5.06 11.61 14.67
N ASP A 431 -4.54 10.64 13.92
CA ASP A 431 -3.09 10.49 13.70
C ASP A 431 -2.46 11.76 13.12
N VAL A 432 -3.04 12.33 12.06
CA VAL A 432 -2.52 13.57 11.46
C VAL A 432 -2.74 14.77 12.37
N THR A 433 -3.86 14.84 13.07
CA THR A 433 -4.10 15.93 14.03
C THR A 433 -3.06 15.90 15.15
N THR A 434 -2.75 14.71 15.66
CA THR A 434 -1.70 14.49 16.65
C THR A 434 -0.34 14.86 16.08
N LEU A 435 0.02 14.40 14.88
CA LEU A 435 1.26 14.79 14.21
C LEU A 435 1.41 16.32 14.07
N ARG A 436 0.35 17.01 13.61
CA ARG A 436 0.32 18.49 13.54
C ARG A 436 0.58 19.13 14.90
N ARG A 437 -0.15 18.70 15.94
CA ARG A 437 -0.01 19.22 17.31
C ARG A 437 1.33 18.86 17.93
N PHE A 438 1.94 17.75 17.53
CA PHE A 438 3.19 17.26 18.10
C PHE A 438 4.35 18.25 17.91
N SER A 439 4.33 19.03 16.82
CA SER A 439 5.28 20.12 16.58
C SER A 439 5.15 21.29 17.56
N GLN A 440 4.02 21.41 18.27
CA GLN A 440 3.70 22.50 19.19
C GLN A 440 3.94 22.13 20.66
N LEU A 441 4.21 20.86 20.96
CA LEU A 441 4.47 20.42 22.33
C LEU A 441 5.89 20.82 22.75
N ASP A 442 6.04 21.52 23.89
CA ASP A 442 7.36 21.67 24.50
C ASP A 442 7.74 20.37 25.21
N TRP A 443 8.50 19.54 24.49
CA TRP A 443 8.96 18.27 25.05
C TRP A 443 9.85 18.44 26.28
N ARG A 444 10.50 19.61 26.46
CA ARG A 444 11.36 19.86 27.61
C ARG A 444 10.55 19.84 28.91
N GLU A 445 9.41 20.52 28.93
CA GLU A 445 8.50 20.54 30.08
C GLU A 445 7.93 19.15 30.36
N ILE A 446 7.53 18.43 29.30
CA ILE A 446 7.00 17.07 29.44
C ILE A 446 8.09 16.12 29.99
N PHE A 447 9.32 16.22 29.48
CA PHE A 447 10.45 15.43 29.94
C PHE A 447 10.73 15.69 31.43
N GLU A 448 10.84 16.94 31.86
CA GLU A 448 11.12 17.30 33.26
C GLU A 448 10.01 16.77 34.19
N SER A 449 8.75 16.86 33.77
CA SER A 449 7.63 16.29 34.55
C SER A 449 7.62 14.76 34.66
N LEU A 450 8.26 14.06 33.71
CA LEU A 450 8.27 12.59 33.62
C LEU A 450 9.53 11.95 34.18
N SER A 451 10.64 12.69 34.20
CA SER A 451 11.95 12.17 34.58
C SER A 451 12.04 11.96 36.08
N LEU A 452 12.17 10.70 36.50
CA LEU A 452 12.39 10.36 37.91
C LEU A 452 13.72 10.92 38.44
N VAL A 453 14.73 11.00 37.58
CA VAL A 453 16.02 11.65 37.90
C VAL A 453 15.84 13.15 38.11
N GLU A 454 15.03 13.82 37.28
CA GLU A 454 14.76 15.26 37.44
C GLU A 454 14.08 15.53 38.78
N ALA A 455 13.08 14.72 39.14
CA ALA A 455 12.37 14.85 40.41
C ALA A 455 13.27 14.66 41.65
N ILE A 456 14.38 13.93 41.52
CA ILE A 456 15.39 13.78 42.58
C ILE A 456 16.27 15.03 42.63
N LEU A 457 16.81 15.46 41.49
CA LEU A 457 17.70 16.62 41.42
C LEU A 457 17.01 17.93 41.78
N GLU A 458 15.72 18.09 41.48
CA GLU A 458 14.92 19.26 41.87
C GLU A 458 14.80 19.45 43.39
N GLN A 459 15.15 18.45 44.20
CA GLN A 459 15.24 18.59 45.65
C GLN A 459 16.41 19.47 46.08
N ASP A 460 17.42 19.66 45.23
CA ASP A 460 18.51 20.63 45.44
C ASP A 460 18.07 22.03 44.94
N PRO A 461 17.99 23.04 45.82
CA PRO A 461 17.59 24.39 45.43
C PRO A 461 18.48 25.05 44.38
N ILE A 462 19.79 24.73 44.34
CA ILE A 462 20.73 25.27 43.35
C ILE A 462 20.40 24.70 41.97
N TYR A 463 20.15 23.40 41.91
CA TYR A 463 19.74 22.74 40.69
C TYR A 463 18.40 23.26 40.20
N ALA A 464 17.39 23.35 41.08
CA ALA A 464 16.06 23.83 40.74
C ALA A 464 16.04 25.29 40.24
N ALA A 465 16.95 26.13 40.72
CA ALA A 465 17.10 27.52 40.27
C ALA A 465 17.90 27.67 38.95
N SER A 466 18.52 26.58 38.45
CA SER A 466 19.38 26.61 37.28
C SER A 466 18.60 26.58 35.96
N ASP A 467 19.20 27.10 34.90
CA ASP A 467 18.60 27.04 33.56
C ASP A 467 18.55 25.61 33.01
N PHE A 468 17.71 25.41 31.98
CA PHE A 468 17.53 24.11 31.33
C PHE A 468 18.85 23.50 30.83
N SER A 469 19.78 24.32 30.30
CA SER A 469 21.03 23.83 29.73
C SER A 469 21.94 23.25 30.81
N THR A 470 21.98 23.90 31.97
CA THR A 470 22.74 23.47 33.15
C THR A 470 22.15 22.20 33.72
N ARG A 471 20.82 22.16 33.90
CA ARG A 471 20.10 20.96 34.35
C ARG A 471 20.32 19.77 33.40
N ASP A 472 20.29 20.01 32.09
CA ASP A 472 20.58 18.99 31.08
C ASP A 472 22.03 18.47 31.14
N HIS A 473 23.00 19.32 31.47
CA HIS A 473 24.38 18.91 31.65
C HIS A 473 24.54 17.94 32.83
N CYS A 474 23.92 18.23 33.97
CA CYS A 474 23.90 17.35 35.13
C CYS A 474 23.26 16.00 34.81
N ARG A 475 22.10 15.99 34.13
CA ARG A 475 21.43 14.75 33.70
C ARG A 475 22.31 13.91 32.77
N ARG A 476 23.04 14.53 31.84
CA ARG A 476 24.02 13.84 30.99
C ARG A 476 25.19 13.25 31.79
N ALA A 477 25.64 13.94 32.83
CA ALA A 477 26.69 13.40 33.72
C ALA A 477 26.19 12.15 34.47
N ILE A 478 24.95 12.16 34.96
CA ILE A 478 24.32 10.99 35.60
C ILE A 478 24.19 9.83 34.62
N GLU A 479 23.72 10.08 33.38
CA GLU A 479 23.63 9.06 32.34
C GLU A 479 25.01 8.41 32.06
N GLU A 480 26.07 9.23 31.99
CA GLU A 480 27.43 8.76 31.74
C GLU A 480 27.99 7.91 32.88
N VAL A 481 27.78 8.34 34.12
CA VAL A 481 28.21 7.61 35.32
C VAL A 481 27.43 6.31 35.46
N ALA A 482 26.10 6.35 35.33
CA ALA A 482 25.25 5.16 35.40
C ALA A 482 25.68 4.11 34.39
N ARG A 483 25.97 4.52 33.14
CA ARG A 483 26.41 3.62 32.05
C ARG A 483 27.71 2.87 32.36
N HIS A 484 28.60 3.46 33.14
CA HIS A 484 29.89 2.86 33.52
C HIS A 484 29.88 2.27 34.95
N SER A 485 28.74 2.30 35.62
CA SER A 485 28.57 1.78 36.97
C SER A 485 27.70 0.53 37.00
N ARG A 486 27.50 -0.04 38.19
CA ARG A 486 26.48 -1.08 38.42
C ARG A 486 25.13 -0.51 38.86
N GLY A 487 25.06 0.80 39.13
CA GLY A 487 23.88 1.49 39.58
C GLY A 487 23.03 2.01 38.42
N SER A 488 21.73 2.10 38.65
CA SER A 488 20.77 2.77 37.77
C SER A 488 20.93 4.29 37.81
N GLU A 489 20.40 5.00 36.81
CA GLU A 489 20.41 6.47 36.78
C GLU A 489 19.76 7.08 38.04
N ILE A 490 18.76 6.41 38.62
CA ILE A 490 18.08 6.83 39.85
C ILE A 490 18.96 6.64 41.09
N GLU A 491 19.83 5.63 41.11
CA GLU A 491 20.74 5.40 42.25
C GLU A 491 21.98 6.32 42.19
N VAL A 492 22.31 6.82 41.01
CA VAL A 492 23.41 7.77 40.79
C VAL A 492 22.99 9.22 41.07
N ALA A 493 21.73 9.56 40.75
CA ALA A 493 21.10 10.83 41.08
C ALA A 493 20.89 10.98 42.59
#